data_AF-A0A369A9L2-F1
#
_entry.id   AF-A0A369A9L2-F1
#
_cell.length_a   1.000
_cell.length_b   1.000
_cell.length_c   1.000
_cell.angle_alpha   90.00
_cell.angle_beta   90.00
_cell.angle_gamma   90.00
#
_symmetry.space_group_name_H-M   'P 1'
#
loop_
_entity.id
_entity.type
_entity.pdbx_description
1 polymer ?
#
loop_
_entity_poly.entity_id
_entity_poly.type
_entity_poly.pdbx_seq_one_letter_code
_entity_poly.pdbx_strand_id
1 'polypeptide(L)'
;MFWELIATVFAGIGGAGIALLLRKITKQTAPKWLVPVFAGVAMLGFQIQGEYDWYDHQTSLLPEGVVVVKTVQEEAPWRPWSYVFPQTLRFIAADVENSAKNKIDPNLVLVDLYFFERRHMAKRVPQIVDCVQGARTDFTQSFSASSSSKSQSTSTWYPLESDDLLLKAVCSDQA
;
A
#
# COMPACT_ATOMS: atom_id res chain seq x y z
N MET A 1 -14.62 -5.38 -9.28
CA MET A 1 -15.66 -6.41 -9.06
C MET A 1 -16.24 -6.98 -10.35
N PHE A 2 -17.10 -6.28 -11.12
CA PHE A 2 -17.71 -6.88 -12.34
C PHE A 2 -16.68 -7.26 -13.42
N TRP A 3 -15.77 -6.34 -13.75
CA TRP A 3 -14.72 -6.60 -14.75
C TRP A 3 -13.74 -7.71 -14.35
N GLU A 4 -13.44 -7.84 -13.06
CA GLU A 4 -12.57 -8.90 -12.55
C GLU A 4 -13.21 -10.28 -12.69
N LEU A 5 -14.53 -10.39 -12.49
CA LEU A 5 -15.25 -11.66 -12.71
C LEU A 5 -15.19 -12.08 -14.18
N ILE A 6 -15.44 -11.13 -15.09
CA ILE A 6 -15.33 -11.38 -16.54
C ILE A 6 -13.91 -11.84 -16.86
N ALA A 7 -12.89 -11.08 -16.45
CA ALA A 7 -11.49 -11.41 -16.70
C ALA A 7 -11.11 -12.79 -16.13
N THR A 8 -11.62 -13.14 -14.93
CA THR A 8 -11.40 -14.45 -14.32
C THR A 8 -12.03 -15.58 -15.15
N VAL A 9 -13.26 -15.39 -15.65
CA VAL A 9 -13.91 -16.38 -16.54
C VAL A 9 -13.09 -16.58 -17.81
N PHE A 10 -12.65 -15.48 -18.45
CA PHE A 10 -11.79 -15.55 -19.64
C PHE A 10 -10.43 -16.19 -19.36
N ALA A 11 -9.81 -15.93 -18.20
CA ALA A 11 -8.59 -16.60 -17.77
C ALA A 11 -8.80 -18.11 -17.65
N GLY A 12 -9.94 -18.54 -17.07
CA GLY A 12 -10.31 -19.95 -16.99
C GLY A 12 -10.52 -20.60 -18.35
N ILE A 13 -11.22 -19.93 -19.28
CA ILE A 13 -11.38 -20.40 -20.66
C ILE A 13 -10.01 -20.51 -21.35
N GLY A 14 -9.13 -19.52 -21.16
CA GLY A 14 -7.76 -19.53 -21.67
C GLY A 14 -6.95 -20.71 -21.14
N GLY A 15 -6.98 -20.96 -19.83
CA GLY A 15 -6.36 -22.11 -19.19
C GLY A 15 -6.89 -23.45 -19.73
N ALA A 16 -8.22 -23.59 -19.85
CA ALA A 16 -8.84 -24.75 -20.47
C ALA A 16 -8.39 -24.95 -21.93
N GLY A 17 -8.25 -23.85 -22.69
CA GLY A 17 -7.74 -23.86 -24.06
C GLY A 17 -6.31 -24.39 -24.15
N ILE A 18 -5.42 -23.94 -23.25
CA ILE A 18 -4.03 -24.45 -23.15
C ILE A 18 -4.03 -25.95 -22.86
N ALA A 19 -4.86 -26.41 -21.93
CA ALA A 19 -5.00 -27.83 -21.63
C ALA A 19 -5.49 -28.65 -22.83
N LEU A 20 -6.49 -28.16 -23.56
CA LEU A 20 -6.98 -28.83 -24.77
C LEU A 20 -5.90 -28.90 -25.86
N LEU A 21 -5.10 -27.84 -26.02
CA LEU A 21 -3.97 -27.82 -26.94
C LEU A 21 -2.91 -28.86 -26.55
N LEU A 22 -2.53 -28.93 -25.27
CA LEU A 22 -1.60 -29.94 -24.75
C LEU A 22 -2.13 -31.36 -25.00
N ARG A 23 -3.42 -31.61 -24.75
CA ARG A 23 -4.05 -32.90 -25.04
C ARG A 23 -4.07 -33.22 -26.53
N LYS A 24 -4.25 -32.22 -27.40
CA LYS A 24 -4.18 -32.41 -28.86
C LYS A 24 -2.77 -32.77 -29.32
N ILE A 25 -1.75 -32.06 -28.83
CA ILE A 25 -0.34 -32.30 -29.18
C ILE A 25 0.13 -33.67 -28.67
N THR A 26 -0.33 -34.10 -27.49
CA THR A 26 -0.02 -35.41 -26.90
C THR A 26 -0.87 -36.56 -27.48
N LYS A 27 -1.57 -36.36 -28.59
CA LYS A 27 -2.46 -37.36 -29.20
C LYS A 27 -3.49 -37.95 -28.21
N GLN A 28 -4.02 -37.11 -27.32
CA GLN A 28 -5.04 -37.43 -26.33
C GLN A 28 -4.61 -38.40 -25.21
N THR A 29 -3.30 -38.65 -25.03
CA THR A 29 -2.80 -39.47 -23.91
C THR A 29 -2.94 -38.76 -22.56
N ALA A 30 -2.93 -37.43 -22.54
CA ALA A 30 -3.10 -36.64 -21.33
C ALA A 30 -4.56 -36.73 -20.79
N PRO A 31 -4.73 -36.80 -19.46
CA PRO A 31 -5.99 -37.14 -18.82
C PRO A 31 -7.06 -36.05 -18.95
N LYS A 32 -8.34 -36.45 -18.88
CA LYS A 32 -9.49 -35.53 -19.03
C LYS A 32 -9.60 -34.50 -17.91
N TRP A 33 -9.17 -34.84 -16.69
CA TRP A 33 -9.18 -33.93 -15.55
C TRP A 33 -8.20 -32.75 -15.69
N LEU A 34 -7.26 -32.81 -16.64
CA LEU A 34 -6.28 -31.75 -16.87
C LEU A 34 -6.95 -30.44 -17.30
N VAL A 35 -8.04 -30.52 -18.07
CA VAL A 35 -8.78 -29.33 -18.55
C VAL A 35 -9.36 -28.51 -17.39
N PRO A 36 -10.19 -29.07 -16.49
CA PRO A 36 -10.70 -28.30 -15.36
C PRO A 36 -9.60 -27.87 -14.37
N VAL A 37 -8.51 -28.63 -14.22
CA VAL A 37 -7.37 -28.21 -13.39
C VAL A 37 -6.69 -26.97 -13.95
N PHE A 38 -6.36 -26.94 -15.23
CA PHE A 38 -5.75 -25.76 -15.85
C PHE A 38 -6.69 -24.56 -15.85
N ALA A 39 -7.99 -24.77 -16.04
CA ALA A 39 -8.97 -23.70 -15.90
C ALA A 39 -8.94 -23.09 -14.49
N GLY A 40 -8.99 -23.93 -13.45
CA GLY A 40 -8.92 -23.48 -12.06
C GLY A 40 -7.60 -22.78 -11.71
N VAL A 41 -6.47 -23.34 -12.15
CA VAL A 41 -5.15 -22.74 -11.95
C VAL A 41 -5.04 -21.38 -12.65
N ALA A 42 -5.56 -21.24 -13.87
CA ALA A 42 -5.54 -19.96 -14.57
C ALA A 42 -6.43 -18.91 -13.87
N MET A 43 -7.61 -19.30 -13.39
CA MET A 43 -8.47 -18.42 -12.59
C MET A 43 -7.78 -17.96 -11.30
N LEU A 44 -7.16 -18.89 -10.56
CA LEU A 44 -6.43 -18.58 -9.33
C LEU A 44 -5.20 -17.71 -9.60
N GLY A 45 -4.43 -18.05 -10.64
CA GLY A 45 -3.24 -17.29 -11.04
C GLY A 45 -3.59 -15.85 -11.41
N PHE A 46 -4.70 -15.63 -12.12
CA PHE A 46 -5.18 -14.28 -12.42
C PHE A 46 -5.51 -13.49 -11.15
N GLN A 47 -6.19 -14.11 -10.18
CA GLN A 47 -6.51 -13.47 -8.91
C GLN A 47 -5.22 -13.12 -8.15
N ILE A 48 -4.30 -14.07 -8.02
CA ILE A 48 -2.99 -13.88 -7.37
C ILE A 48 -2.24 -12.74 -8.05
N GLN A 49 -2.13 -12.72 -9.37
CA GLN A 49 -1.43 -11.65 -10.09
C GLN A 49 -2.02 -10.27 -9.74
N GLY A 50 -3.34 -10.11 -9.80
CA GLY A 50 -4.00 -8.87 -9.41
C GLY A 50 -3.86 -8.53 -7.92
N GLU A 51 -3.54 -9.52 -7.07
CA GLU A 51 -3.21 -9.29 -5.67
C GLU A 51 -1.82 -8.68 -5.46
N TYR A 52 -0.87 -8.97 -6.33
CA TYR A 52 0.52 -8.50 -6.21
C TYR A 52 0.73 -7.20 -6.99
N ASP A 53 0.11 -7.09 -8.16
CA ASP A 53 0.27 -5.93 -9.06
C ASP A 53 -0.32 -4.62 -8.50
N TRP A 54 -1.27 -4.72 -7.56
CA TRP A 54 -2.00 -3.55 -7.08
C TRP A 54 -1.09 -2.46 -6.48
N TYR A 55 -0.03 -2.83 -5.76
CA TYR A 55 0.83 -1.87 -5.06
C TYR A 55 1.62 -1.03 -6.06
N ASP A 56 2.27 -1.70 -7.02
CA ASP A 56 3.01 -1.04 -8.09
C ASP A 56 2.07 -0.19 -8.95
N HIS A 57 0.87 -0.70 -9.23
CA HIS A 57 -0.14 0.06 -9.94
C HIS A 57 -0.57 1.32 -9.17
N GLN A 58 -0.91 1.22 -7.88
CA GLN A 58 -1.34 2.38 -7.10
C GLN A 58 -0.23 3.41 -6.89
N THR A 59 1.00 2.97 -6.65
CA THR A 59 2.15 3.88 -6.50
C THR A 59 2.49 4.58 -7.80
N SER A 60 2.30 3.94 -8.95
CA SER A 60 2.46 4.59 -10.26
C SER A 60 1.47 5.71 -10.56
N LEU A 61 0.35 5.76 -9.82
CA LEU A 61 -0.70 6.77 -9.96
C LEU A 61 -0.56 7.91 -8.94
N LEU A 62 0.44 7.86 -8.06
CA LEU A 62 0.69 8.93 -7.10
C LEU A 62 1.16 10.19 -7.84
N PRO A 63 0.65 11.38 -7.48
CA PRO A 63 1.17 12.64 -7.99
C PRO A 63 2.64 12.84 -7.63
N GLU A 64 3.30 13.73 -8.38
CA GLU A 64 4.59 14.28 -7.96
C GLU A 64 4.47 14.89 -6.55
N GLY A 65 5.53 14.79 -5.75
CA GLY A 65 5.53 15.27 -4.36
C GLY A 65 4.92 14.32 -3.32
N VAL A 66 4.19 13.27 -3.74
CA VAL A 66 3.62 12.27 -2.83
C VAL A 66 4.50 11.02 -2.78
N VAL A 67 5.13 10.77 -1.64
CA VAL A 67 6.14 9.69 -1.49
C VAL A 67 5.68 8.60 -0.54
N VAL A 68 6.00 7.34 -0.85
CA VAL A 68 5.67 6.22 0.04
C VAL A 68 6.60 6.22 1.25
N VAL A 69 6.03 6.30 2.45
CA VAL A 69 6.76 6.36 3.73
C VAL A 69 6.66 5.07 4.54
N LYS A 70 5.67 4.22 4.26
CA LYS A 70 5.54 2.93 4.95
C LYS A 70 4.80 1.92 4.10
N THR A 71 5.28 0.69 4.08
CA THR A 71 4.58 -0.47 3.49
C THR A 71 4.30 -1.49 4.57
N VAL A 72 3.14 -2.14 4.50
CA VAL A 72 2.75 -3.22 5.41
C VAL A 72 2.50 -4.47 4.60
N GLN A 73 3.41 -5.42 4.79
CA GLN A 73 3.34 -6.74 4.20
C GLN A 73 2.65 -7.69 5.18
N GLU A 74 1.87 -8.62 4.64
CA GLU A 74 1.16 -9.63 5.44
C GLU A 74 1.34 -11.01 4.83
N GLU A 75 1.45 -12.00 5.72
CA GLU A 75 1.54 -13.42 5.40
C GLU A 75 0.30 -14.13 5.93
N ALA A 76 -0.16 -15.16 5.22
CA ALA A 76 -1.37 -15.88 5.60
C ALA A 76 -1.24 -17.39 5.40
N PRO A 77 -1.70 -18.23 6.35
CA PRO A 77 -1.60 -19.69 6.24
C PRO A 77 -2.29 -20.29 5.00
N TRP A 78 -3.37 -19.67 4.51
CA TRP A 78 -4.08 -20.11 3.31
C TRP A 78 -3.42 -19.61 2.00
N ARG A 79 -2.38 -18.78 2.09
CA ARG A 79 -1.55 -18.31 0.97
C ARG A 79 -0.11 -18.76 1.21
N PRO A 80 0.19 -20.06 1.04
CA PRO A 80 1.51 -20.61 1.39
C PRO A 80 2.68 -19.95 0.64
N TRP A 81 2.44 -19.39 -0.54
CA TRP A 81 3.47 -18.63 -1.27
C TRP A 81 3.85 -17.30 -0.59
N SER A 82 2.98 -16.75 0.29
CA SER A 82 3.25 -15.48 0.98
C SER A 82 4.41 -15.54 1.96
N TYR A 83 4.76 -16.73 2.48
CA TYR A 83 5.94 -16.93 3.32
C TYR A 83 7.27 -16.72 2.58
N VAL A 84 7.26 -16.82 1.25
CA VAL A 84 8.44 -16.58 0.40
C VAL A 84 8.34 -15.21 -0.26
N PHE A 85 7.13 -14.85 -0.70
CA PHE A 85 6.84 -13.59 -1.37
C PHE A 85 5.70 -12.89 -0.63
N PRO A 86 5.98 -12.15 0.45
CA PRO A 86 4.93 -11.54 1.24
C PRO A 86 4.21 -10.43 0.45
N GLN A 87 2.89 -10.34 0.62
CA GLN A 87 2.07 -9.41 -0.12
C GLN A 87 1.93 -8.08 0.62
N THR A 88 2.20 -6.97 -0.06
CA THR A 88 1.84 -5.63 0.46
C THR A 88 0.32 -5.49 0.46
N LEU A 89 -0.33 -5.31 1.61
CA LEU A 89 -1.80 -5.10 1.69
C LEU A 89 -2.17 -3.65 1.96
N ARG A 90 -1.26 -2.91 2.58
CA ARG A 90 -1.45 -1.51 2.94
C ARG A 90 -0.15 -0.75 2.75
N PHE A 91 -0.26 0.53 2.42
CA PHE A 91 0.88 1.43 2.45
C PHE A 91 0.42 2.84 2.82
N ILE A 92 1.36 3.65 3.27
CA ILE A 92 1.15 5.04 3.62
C ILE A 92 2.04 5.87 2.71
N ALA A 93 1.45 6.89 2.09
CA ALA A 93 2.17 7.90 1.35
C ALA A 93 2.01 9.27 2.02
N ALA A 94 3.06 10.09 1.98
CA ALA A 94 3.09 11.43 2.54
C ALA A 94 3.15 12.45 1.39
N ASP A 95 2.30 13.46 1.45
CA ASP A 95 2.36 14.62 0.53
C ASP A 95 3.38 15.63 1.06
N VAL A 96 4.61 15.49 0.59
CA VAL A 96 5.75 16.28 1.03
C VAL A 96 5.74 17.66 0.38
N GLU A 97 5.36 17.72 -0.89
CA GLU A 97 5.32 18.97 -1.66
C GLU A 97 4.33 19.98 -1.05
N ASN A 98 3.16 19.53 -0.58
CA ASN A 98 2.19 20.39 0.06
C ASN A 98 2.36 20.47 1.60
N SER A 99 3.51 20.05 2.14
CA SER A 99 3.77 20.15 3.57
C SER A 99 3.90 21.62 4.01
N ALA A 100 3.44 21.92 5.23
CA ALA A 100 3.39 23.28 5.76
C ALA A 100 4.14 23.40 7.08
N LYS A 101 5.21 24.21 7.08
CA LYS A 101 5.93 24.58 8.31
C LYS A 101 5.07 25.49 9.17
N ASN A 102 5.06 25.25 10.48
CA ASN A 102 4.31 26.07 11.41
C ASN A 102 4.95 27.48 11.54
N LYS A 103 4.12 28.52 11.65
CA LYS A 103 4.56 29.92 11.73
C LYS A 103 5.19 30.30 13.07
N ILE A 104 4.83 29.59 14.14
CA ILE A 104 5.30 29.84 15.52
C ILE A 104 6.55 29.01 15.80
N ASP A 105 6.51 27.72 15.45
CA ASP A 105 7.63 26.80 15.62
C ASP A 105 8.01 26.14 14.28
N PRO A 106 9.07 26.63 13.58
CA PRO A 106 9.48 26.10 12.29
C PRO A 106 9.90 24.61 12.31
N ASN A 107 10.12 24.01 13.49
CA ASN A 107 10.45 22.59 13.63
C ASN A 107 9.23 21.67 13.50
N LEU A 108 8.02 22.24 13.63
CA LEU A 108 6.77 21.51 13.46
C LEU A 108 6.29 21.63 12.02
N VAL A 109 6.14 20.49 11.35
CA VAL A 109 5.68 20.41 9.96
C VAL A 109 4.36 19.67 9.90
N LEU A 110 3.34 20.31 9.33
CA LEU A 110 2.06 19.69 9.01
C LEU A 110 2.18 18.99 7.66
N VAL A 111 1.86 17.70 7.63
CA VAL A 111 1.90 16.85 6.43
C VAL A 111 0.62 16.04 6.32
N ASP A 112 0.13 15.83 5.10
CA ASP A 112 -0.99 14.95 4.85
C ASP A 112 -0.51 13.54 4.54
N LEU A 113 -0.98 12.56 5.33
CA LEU A 113 -0.75 11.15 5.08
C LEU A 113 -1.96 10.52 4.40
N TYR A 114 -1.70 9.79 3.34
CA TYR A 114 -2.69 9.00 2.61
C TYR A 114 -2.48 7.51 2.93
N PHE A 115 -3.46 6.93 3.60
CA PHE A 115 -3.51 5.51 3.93
C PHE A 115 -4.22 4.77 2.83
N PHE A 116 -3.49 3.91 2.14
CA PHE A 116 -4.00 3.06 1.06
C PHE A 116 -4.16 1.63 1.53
N GLU A 117 -5.27 1.02 1.17
CA GLU A 117 -5.55 -0.40 1.39
C GLU A 117 -6.21 -0.95 0.14
N ARG A 118 -5.83 -2.15 -0.30
CA ARG A 118 -6.20 -2.68 -1.62
C ARG A 118 -7.71 -2.64 -1.94
N ARG A 119 -8.59 -2.80 -0.94
CA ARG A 119 -10.05 -2.86 -1.13
C ARG A 119 -10.80 -1.71 -0.43
N HIS A 120 -10.10 -0.65 -0.05
CA HIS A 120 -10.72 0.53 0.55
C HIS A 120 -10.29 1.81 -0.17
N MET A 121 -11.14 2.83 -0.06
CA MET A 121 -10.77 4.18 -0.50
C MET A 121 -9.61 4.70 0.34
N ALA A 122 -8.72 5.46 -0.29
CA ALA A 122 -7.62 6.11 0.41
C ALA A 122 -8.15 7.07 1.47
N LYS A 123 -7.58 7.02 2.67
CA LYS A 123 -7.95 7.90 3.78
C LYS A 123 -6.86 8.94 3.99
N ARG A 124 -7.24 10.21 3.96
CA ARG A 124 -6.37 11.34 4.32
C ARG A 124 -6.37 11.53 5.83
N VAL A 125 -5.19 11.56 6.44
CA VAL A 125 -4.98 11.81 7.87
C VAL A 125 -3.89 12.87 8.01
N PRO A 126 -4.25 14.12 8.35
CA PRO A 126 -3.25 15.16 8.59
C PRO A 126 -2.48 14.85 9.88
N GLN A 127 -1.15 14.94 9.81
CA GLN A 127 -0.26 14.72 10.94
C GLN A 127 0.75 15.86 11.08
N ILE A 128 1.18 16.11 12.31
CA ILE A 128 2.26 17.04 12.62
C ILE A 128 3.49 16.21 12.97
N VAL A 129 4.61 16.55 12.36
CA VAL A 129 5.92 15.95 12.63
C VAL A 129 6.80 17.02 13.29
N ASP A 130 7.41 16.66 14.43
CA ASP A 130 8.47 17.43 15.07
C ASP A 130 9.82 16.91 14.58
N CYS A 131 10.50 17.72 13.75
CA CYS A 131 11.78 17.36 13.14
C CYS A 131 12.95 17.31 14.14
N VAL A 132 12.83 17.95 15.31
CA VAL A 132 13.88 17.98 16.33
C VAL A 132 13.74 16.81 17.29
N GLN A 133 12.53 16.57 17.80
CA GLN A 133 12.28 15.48 18.73
C GLN A 133 12.11 14.12 18.04
N GLY A 134 11.92 14.11 16.71
CA GLY A 134 11.66 12.87 15.96
C GLY A 134 10.36 12.23 16.42
N ALA A 135 9.29 13.01 16.51
CA ALA A 135 8.00 12.53 17.00
C ALA A 135 6.87 13.05 16.10
N ARG A 136 5.74 12.34 16.11
CA ARG A 136 4.53 12.76 15.38
C ARG A 136 3.30 12.77 16.25
N THR A 137 2.32 13.58 15.86
CA THR A 137 0.98 13.57 16.45
C THR A 137 -0.06 13.72 15.34
N ASP A 138 -1.27 13.23 15.59
CA ASP A 138 -2.41 13.49 14.72
C ASP A 138 -2.81 14.97 14.83
N PHE A 139 -3.11 15.60 13.69
CA PHE A 139 -3.64 16.96 13.68
C PHE A 139 -5.10 16.95 14.11
N THR A 140 -5.43 17.77 15.10
CA THR A 140 -6.81 18.06 15.50
C THR A 140 -7.05 19.56 15.37
N GLN A 141 -8.30 19.97 15.11
CA GLN A 141 -8.64 21.41 14.97
C GLN A 141 -8.35 22.24 16.24
N SER A 142 -8.15 21.58 17.38
CA SER A 142 -7.77 22.19 18.67
C SER A 142 -6.25 22.24 18.90
N PHE A 143 -5.43 21.83 17.94
CA PHE A 143 -3.98 21.92 18.05
C PHE A 143 -3.51 23.37 17.99
N SER A 144 -2.69 23.79 18.96
CA SER A 144 -2.04 25.09 18.99
C SER A 144 -0.56 24.92 19.31
N ALA A 145 0.32 25.42 18.44
CA ALA A 145 1.75 25.46 18.71
C ALA A 145 2.02 26.53 19.77
N SER A 146 2.52 26.13 20.94
CA SER A 146 2.91 27.05 22.01
C SER A 146 4.42 27.13 22.13
N SER A 147 4.96 28.35 22.09
CA SER A 147 6.38 28.65 22.32
C SER A 147 6.82 28.47 23.79
N SER A 148 5.89 28.14 24.68
CA SER A 148 6.15 27.79 26.06
C SER A 148 5.67 26.37 26.31
N SER A 149 6.53 25.53 26.89
CA SER A 149 6.40 24.08 27.11
C SER A 149 5.23 23.64 28.03
N LYS A 150 4.15 24.43 28.15
CA LYS A 150 3.02 24.21 29.06
C LYS A 150 1.63 24.35 28.43
N SER A 151 1.53 24.39 27.11
CA SER A 151 0.24 24.24 26.42
C SER A 151 0.34 23.17 25.33
N GLN A 152 0.76 21.97 25.71
CA GLN A 152 0.42 20.78 24.94
C GLN A 152 -1.07 20.53 25.15
N SER A 153 -1.88 21.01 24.21
CA SER A 153 -3.19 20.42 23.94
C SER A 153 -3.05 18.90 23.99
N THR A 154 -4.06 18.19 24.51
CA THR A 154 -4.19 16.74 24.78
C THR A 154 -3.87 15.81 23.58
N SER A 155 -2.70 15.99 23.00
CA SER A 155 -2.22 15.37 21.78
C SER A 155 -1.18 14.32 22.18
N THR A 156 -1.50 13.07 21.90
CA THR A 156 -0.61 11.95 22.17
C THR A 156 0.48 11.96 21.11
N TRP A 157 1.72 12.22 21.54
CA TRP A 157 2.89 12.14 20.68
C TRP A 157 3.37 10.70 20.58
N TYR A 158 3.68 10.28 19.36
CA TYR A 158 4.24 8.97 19.04
C TYR A 158 5.67 9.17 18.57
N PRO A 159 6.67 8.54 19.23
CA PRO A 159 8.05 8.62 18.78
C PRO A 159 8.20 7.96 17.40
N LEU A 160 9.02 8.57 16.55
CA LEU A 160 9.49 8.00 15.29
C LEU A 160 10.92 7.48 15.47
N GLU A 161 11.24 6.42 14.74
CA GLU A 161 12.62 5.95 14.68
C GLU A 161 13.48 6.97 13.91
N SER A 162 14.76 7.08 14.25
CA SER A 162 15.66 8.04 13.58
C SER A 162 15.84 7.76 12.09
N ASP A 163 15.59 6.52 11.66
CA ASP A 163 15.69 6.08 10.27
C ASP A 163 14.33 6.12 9.52
N ASP A 164 13.26 6.57 10.19
CA ASP A 164 11.90 6.55 9.63
C ASP A 164 11.81 7.39 8.35
N LEU A 165 11.26 6.78 7.30
CA LEU A 165 11.13 7.41 5.99
C LEU A 165 10.25 8.65 6.02
N LEU A 166 9.27 8.74 6.92
CA LEU A 166 8.45 9.93 7.09
C LEU A 166 9.29 11.11 7.57
N LEU A 167 10.16 10.88 8.56
CA LEU A 167 11.04 11.91 9.09
C LEU A 167 12.02 12.39 8.02
N LYS A 168 12.66 11.46 7.30
CA LYS A 168 13.57 11.78 6.19
C LYS A 168 12.89 12.52 5.05
N ALA A 169 11.65 12.15 4.73
CA ALA A 169 10.91 12.75 3.63
C ALA A 169 10.47 14.19 3.93
N VAL A 170 10.04 14.46 5.16
CA VAL A 170 9.45 15.75 5.54
C VAL A 170 10.49 16.73 6.09
N CYS A 171 11.52 16.24 6.78
CA CYS A 171 12.50 17.07 7.46
C CYS A 171 13.84 17.23 6.71
N SER A 172 13.99 16.65 5.52
CA SER A 172 15.21 16.76 4.68
C SER A 172 15.57 18.19 4.29
N ASP A 173 14.57 19.07 4.11
CA ASP A 173 14.75 20.50 3.79
C ASP A 173 15.12 21.38 5.01
N GLN A 174 15.57 20.77 6.11
CA GLN A 174 16.10 21.48 7.29
C GLN A 174 17.61 21.26 7.50
N ALA A 175 18.27 20.52 6.60
CA ALA A 175 19.72 20.33 6.59
C ALA A 175 20.46 21.46 5.85
#